data_AF-A0A2J6RHL6-F1
#
_entry.id   AF-A0A2J6RHL6-F1
#
_cell.length_a   1.000
_cell.length_b   1.000
_cell.length_c   1.000
_cell.angle_alpha   90.00
_cell.angle_beta   90.00
_cell.angle_gamma   90.00
#
_symmetry.space_group_name_H-M   'P 1'
#
loop_
_entity.id
_entity.type
_entity.pdbx_description
1 polymer ?
#
loop_
_entity_poly.entity_id
_entity_poly.type
_entity_poly.pdbx_seq_one_letter_code
_entity_poly.pdbx_strand_id
1 'polypeptide(L)'
;MFRTAIEAKDERVVKLLLERELVDVNDTVCFFENRRYTPVERAASLLALGLVRILVEAKADVNKTHEVGRHCGALAKLVCASSPNYLDSVSSLAVATPGVIATLDFLIRKGSRVNLSLLSSSMTVSRYINNEEVICLISRSIPPTQHQAFFR
;
A
#
# COMPACT_ATOMS: atom_id res chain seq x y z
N MET A 1 12.34 10.43 15.00
CA MET A 1 12.00 11.57 14.13
C MET A 1 11.36 11.11 12.83
N PHE A 2 12.05 10.36 11.95
CA PHE A 2 11.48 9.91 10.67
C PHE A 2 10.17 9.12 10.78
N ARG A 3 10.13 8.11 11.67
CA ARG A 3 8.90 7.33 11.94
C ARG A 3 7.74 8.22 12.41
N THR A 4 8.02 9.13 13.35
CA THR A 4 7.04 10.09 13.87
C THR A 4 6.49 10.98 12.76
N ALA A 5 7.33 11.41 11.82
CA ALA A 5 6.90 12.19 10.65
C ALA A 5 5.99 11.38 9.72
N ILE A 6 6.23 10.08 9.55
CA ILE A 6 5.33 9.19 8.80
C ILE A 6 3.96 9.09 9.48
N GLU A 7 3.93 8.84 10.80
CA GLU A 7 2.68 8.77 11.56
C GLU A 7 1.90 10.10 11.51
N ALA A 8 2.62 11.23 11.57
CA ALA A 8 2.05 12.56 11.46
C ALA A 8 1.65 12.95 10.02
N LYS A 9 1.93 12.10 9.02
CA LYS A 9 1.75 12.38 7.58
C LYS A 9 2.49 13.64 7.10
N ASP A 10 3.62 13.97 7.73
CA ASP A 10 4.41 15.16 7.41
C ASP A 10 5.36 14.90 6.23
N GLU A 11 4.84 15.18 5.03
CA GLU A 11 5.58 15.04 3.77
C GLU A 11 6.86 15.88 3.71
N ARG A 12 6.86 17.06 4.33
CA ARG A 12 8.00 17.98 4.25
C ARG A 12 9.17 17.45 5.04
N VAL A 13 8.92 16.99 6.27
CA VAL A 13 9.97 16.42 7.13
C VAL A 13 10.46 15.10 6.56
N VAL A 14 9.58 14.21 6.09
CA VAL A 14 9.98 12.94 5.46
C VAL A 14 10.87 13.21 4.25
N LYS A 15 10.46 14.11 3.35
CA LYS A 15 11.22 14.47 2.15
C LYS A 15 12.58 15.06 2.50
N LEU A 16 12.65 15.99 3.45
CA LEU A 16 13.91 16.59 3.89
C LEU A 16 14.88 15.54 4.46
N LEU A 17 14.39 14.60 5.27
CA LEU A 17 15.23 13.56 5.86
C LEU A 17 15.79 12.58 4.81
N LEU A 18 15.02 12.28 3.76
CA LEU A 18 15.45 11.44 2.65
C LEU A 18 16.43 12.16 1.72
N GLU A 19 16.16 13.41 1.34
CA GLU A 19 17.02 14.22 0.47
C GLU A 19 18.40 14.48 1.08
N ARG A 20 18.47 14.52 2.41
CA ARG A 20 19.72 14.68 3.16
C ARG A 20 20.41 13.36 3.47
N GLU A 21 19.87 12.24 2.98
CA GLU A 21 20.38 10.88 3.21
C GLU A 21 20.59 10.55 4.70
N LEU A 22 19.82 11.18 5.59
CA LEU A 22 19.93 10.99 7.04
C LEU A 22 19.29 9.67 7.50
N VAL A 23 18.56 9.01 6.60
CA VAL A 23 17.78 7.81 6.87
C VAL A 23 17.82 6.91 5.63
N ASP A 24 18.09 5.63 5.83
CA ASP A 24 17.81 4.61 4.84
C ASP A 24 16.33 4.21 4.91
N VAL A 25 15.61 4.44 3.81
CA VAL A 25 14.17 4.18 3.70
C VAL A 25 13.83 2.68 3.81
N ASN A 26 14.73 1.78 3.41
CA ASN A 26 14.49 0.36 3.40
C ASN A 26 14.93 -0.33 4.70
N ASP A 27 15.86 0.26 5.44
CA ASP A 27 16.32 -0.30 6.72
C ASP A 27 15.57 0.27 7.93
N THR A 28 14.85 1.37 7.74
CA THR A 28 13.94 1.88 8.76
C THR A 28 12.78 0.92 8.99
N VAL A 29 12.52 0.59 10.25
CA VAL A 29 11.37 -0.23 10.66
C VAL A 29 10.33 0.63 11.39
N CYS A 30 9.12 0.75 10.89
CA CYS A 30 8.00 1.35 11.61
C CYS A 30 7.30 0.31 12.49
N PHE A 31 6.87 0.69 13.69
CA PHE A 31 6.21 -0.21 14.64
C PHE A 31 4.87 0.38 15.06
N PHE A 32 3.79 -0.39 14.91
CA PHE A 32 2.44 -0.01 15.33
C PHE A 32 1.66 -1.28 15.69
N GLU A 33 0.93 -1.26 16.80
CA GLU A 33 0.10 -2.40 17.26
C GLU A 33 0.83 -3.75 17.22
N ASN A 34 2.04 -3.82 17.77
CA ASN A 34 2.90 -5.02 17.77
C ASN A 34 3.26 -5.58 16.38
N ARG A 35 3.04 -4.80 15.31
CA ARG A 35 3.44 -5.14 13.95
C ARG A 35 4.60 -4.27 13.49
N ARG A 36 5.35 -4.83 12.55
CA ARG A 36 6.51 -4.21 11.91
C ARG A 36 6.17 -3.91 10.47
N TYR A 37 6.49 -2.69 10.04
CA TYR A 37 6.24 -2.21 8.70
C TYR A 37 7.50 -1.58 8.13
N THR A 38 7.68 -1.70 6.82
CA THR A 38 8.53 -0.73 6.12
C THR A 38 7.86 0.65 6.13
N PRO A 39 8.60 1.75 5.90
CA PRO A 39 8.01 3.08 5.81
C PRO A 39 6.90 3.17 4.77
N VAL A 40 7.09 2.53 3.62
CA VAL A 40 6.11 2.54 2.52
C VAL A 40 4.87 1.72 2.85
N GLU A 41 5.02 0.58 3.53
CA GLU A 41 3.88 -0.20 4.06
C GLU A 41 3.08 0.62 5.08
N ARG A 42 3.76 1.35 5.98
CA ARG A 42 3.09 2.15 7.00
C ARG A 42 2.34 3.32 6.38
N ALA A 43 2.97 4.07 5.47
CA ALA A 43 2.31 5.16 4.76
C ALA A 43 1.07 4.67 3.97
N ALA A 44 1.17 3.51 3.31
CA ALA A 44 0.04 2.89 2.63
C ALA A 44 -1.09 2.51 3.59
N SER A 45 -0.77 1.94 4.77
CA SER A 45 -1.78 1.59 5.79
C SER A 45 -2.50 2.81 6.38
N LEU A 46 -1.86 3.98 6.36
CA LEU A 46 -2.42 5.25 6.83
C LEU A 46 -3.18 6.01 5.72
N LEU A 47 -3.27 5.45 4.51
CA LEU A 47 -3.77 6.13 3.30
C LEU A 47 -3.06 7.48 3.05
N ALA A 48 -1.78 7.58 3.42
CA ALA A 48 -0.96 8.77 3.22
C ALA A 48 -0.36 8.77 1.80
N LEU A 49 -1.22 9.01 0.80
CA LEU A 49 -0.90 8.81 -0.62
C LEU A 49 0.32 9.59 -1.11
N GLY A 50 0.48 10.85 -0.67
CA GLY A 50 1.65 11.66 -1.02
C GLY A 50 2.94 11.12 -0.40
N LEU A 51 2.89 10.65 0.85
CA LEU A 51 4.02 9.95 1.47
C LEU A 51 4.39 8.66 0.74
N VAL A 52 3.41 7.89 0.28
CA VAL A 52 3.68 6.68 -0.53
C VAL A 52 4.50 7.06 -1.77
N ARG A 53 4.12 8.13 -2.47
CA ARG A 53 4.88 8.61 -3.64
C ARG A 53 6.30 9.03 -3.28
N ILE A 54 6.45 9.87 -2.25
CA ILE A 54 7.75 10.36 -1.79
C ILE A 54 8.70 9.20 -1.43
N LEU A 55 8.22 8.22 -0.67
CA LEU A 55 9.03 7.09 -0.24
C LEU A 55 9.45 6.21 -1.41
N VAL A 56 8.54 5.95 -2.36
CA VAL A 56 8.85 5.14 -3.54
C VAL A 56 9.77 5.86 -4.51
N GLU A 57 9.62 7.19 -4.67
CA GLU A 57 10.55 8.02 -5.44
C GLU A 57 11.94 8.06 -4.79
N ALA A 58 12.01 7.99 -3.46
CA ALA A 58 13.24 7.79 -2.70
C ALA A 58 13.74 6.32 -2.69
N LYS A 59 13.29 5.49 -3.65
CA LYS A 59 13.72 4.10 -3.86
C LYS A 59 13.35 3.12 -2.73
N ALA A 60 12.25 3.38 -2.01
CA ALA A 60 11.67 2.35 -1.15
C ALA A 60 11.25 1.13 -1.98
N ASP A 61 11.64 -0.06 -1.53
CA ASP A 61 11.19 -1.32 -2.12
C ASP A 61 9.73 -1.56 -1.75
N VAL A 62 8.84 -1.41 -2.72
CA VAL A 62 7.38 -1.59 -2.58
C VAL A 62 6.98 -3.00 -2.15
N ASN A 63 7.86 -3.98 -2.33
CA ASN A 63 7.64 -5.38 -1.97
C ASN A 63 8.35 -5.80 -0.68
N LYS A 64 9.26 -4.97 -0.13
CA LYS A 64 9.92 -5.27 1.14
C LYS A 64 8.87 -5.25 2.25
N THR A 65 8.92 -6.26 3.09
CA THR A 65 7.99 -6.45 4.21
C THR A 65 8.70 -7.06 5.40
N HIS A 66 8.20 -6.80 6.59
CA HIS A 66 8.59 -7.52 7.80
C HIS A 66 7.54 -8.56 8.23
N GLU A 67 6.39 -8.61 7.55
CA GLU A 67 5.36 -9.61 7.82
C GLU A 67 5.59 -10.85 6.95
N VAL A 68 5.33 -12.02 7.52
CA VAL A 68 5.28 -13.29 6.78
C VAL A 68 3.81 -13.59 6.49
N GLY A 69 3.39 -13.56 5.22
CA GLY A 69 1.99 -13.78 4.89
C GLY A 69 1.60 -13.41 3.45
N ARG A 70 0.29 -13.45 3.16
CA ARG A 70 -0.28 -13.16 1.83
C ARG A 70 -0.65 -11.69 1.62
N HIS A 71 -0.53 -10.84 2.65
CA HIS A 71 -0.89 -9.41 2.65
C HIS A 71 0.33 -8.53 2.94
N CYS A 72 1.39 -8.76 2.18
CA CYS A 72 2.68 -8.11 2.37
C CYS A 72 2.93 -7.04 1.29
N GLY A 73 3.73 -6.04 1.64
CA GLY A 73 4.11 -4.96 0.72
C GLY A 73 3.09 -3.81 0.68
N ALA A 74 3.53 -2.71 0.07
CA ALA A 74 2.80 -1.45 0.06
C ALA A 74 1.41 -1.56 -0.58
N LEU A 75 1.32 -2.28 -1.71
CA LEU A 75 0.07 -2.48 -2.45
C LEU A 75 -0.98 -3.19 -1.58
N ALA A 76 -0.58 -4.26 -0.90
CA ALA A 76 -1.45 -5.02 -0.02
C ALA A 76 -1.99 -4.16 1.13
N LYS A 77 -1.11 -3.39 1.77
CA LYS A 77 -1.50 -2.50 2.88
C LYS A 77 -2.46 -1.40 2.43
N LEU A 78 -2.30 -0.88 1.21
CA LEU A 78 -3.21 0.12 0.66
C LEU A 78 -4.61 -0.47 0.39
N VAL A 79 -4.69 -1.65 -0.21
CA VAL A 79 -5.95 -2.35 -0.48
C VAL A 79 -6.67 -2.69 0.84
N CYS A 80 -5.94 -3.23 1.82
CA CYS A 80 -6.50 -3.56 3.13
C CYS A 80 -6.98 -2.31 3.88
N ALA A 81 -6.21 -1.22 3.90
CA ALA A 81 -6.61 0.03 4.56
C ALA A 81 -7.82 0.71 3.89
N SER A 82 -8.06 0.43 2.61
CA SER A 82 -9.25 0.90 1.90
C SER A 82 -10.48 0.04 2.17
N SER A 83 -10.35 -1.03 2.96
CA SER A 83 -11.45 -1.93 3.32
C SER A 83 -12.01 -1.58 4.70
N PRO A 84 -13.34 -1.46 4.86
CA PRO A 84 -13.97 -1.00 6.10
C PRO A 84 -13.76 -1.94 7.31
N ASN A 85 -13.33 -3.18 7.09
CA ASN A 85 -13.17 -4.19 8.14
C ASN A 85 -11.74 -4.32 8.69
N TYR A 86 -10.79 -3.51 8.23
CA TYR A 86 -9.39 -3.74 8.60
C TYR A 86 -9.03 -3.26 10.01
N LEU A 87 -9.72 -2.26 10.59
CA LEU A 87 -9.59 -1.88 12.00
C LEU A 87 -10.88 -1.21 12.54
N ASP A 88 -11.31 -1.65 13.72
CA ASP A 88 -12.45 -1.18 14.52
C ASP A 88 -12.22 0.22 15.16
N SER A 89 -11.61 1.15 14.43
CA SER A 89 -11.29 2.49 14.96
C SER A 89 -11.61 3.57 13.93
N VAL A 90 -12.82 4.13 14.05
CA VAL A 90 -13.21 5.51 13.69
C VAL A 90 -12.50 6.12 12.47
N SER A 91 -12.67 5.53 11.28
CA SER A 91 -12.59 6.23 9.99
C SER A 91 -12.93 5.29 8.83
N SER A 92 -14.14 4.72 8.88
CA SER A 92 -14.75 3.99 7.75
C SER A 92 -15.18 4.96 6.65
N LEU A 93 -14.21 5.63 6.00
CA LEU A 93 -14.46 6.59 4.92
C LEU A 93 -13.47 6.47 3.74
N ALA A 94 -12.84 5.31 3.56
CA ALA A 94 -12.05 5.04 2.37
C ALA A 94 -12.90 4.34 1.31
N VAL A 95 -13.92 5.06 0.82
CA VAL A 95 -14.43 4.82 -0.54
C VAL A 95 -13.23 4.86 -1.48
N ALA A 96 -13.21 4.04 -2.54
CA ALA A 96 -12.17 4.09 -3.57
C ALA A 96 -12.13 5.47 -4.24
N THR A 97 -11.47 6.42 -3.58
CA THR A 97 -11.29 7.76 -4.10
C THR A 97 -10.34 7.67 -5.30
N PRO A 98 -10.46 8.59 -6.27
CA PRO A 98 -9.53 8.65 -7.39
C PRO A 98 -8.06 8.67 -6.95
N GLY A 99 -7.76 9.24 -5.79
CA GLY A 99 -6.41 9.23 -5.20
C GLY A 99 -5.90 7.84 -4.84
N VAL A 100 -6.75 6.98 -4.25
CA VAL A 100 -6.39 5.59 -3.91
C VAL A 100 -6.11 4.82 -5.20
N ILE A 101 -7.00 4.94 -6.19
CA ILE A 101 -6.83 4.26 -7.50
C ILE A 101 -5.55 4.72 -8.18
N ALA A 102 -5.27 6.02 -8.21
CA ALA A 102 -4.04 6.56 -8.77
C ALA A 102 -2.78 6.09 -8.03
N THR A 103 -2.89 5.80 -6.74
CA THR A 103 -1.78 5.28 -5.93
C THR A 103 -1.60 3.77 -6.14
N LEU A 104 -2.69 3.02 -6.33
CA LEU A 104 -2.64 1.61 -6.73
C LEU A 104 -1.94 1.46 -8.10
N ASP A 105 -2.38 2.21 -9.11
CA ASP A 105 -1.75 2.21 -10.44
C ASP A 105 -0.26 2.56 -10.34
N PHE A 106 0.06 3.60 -9.57
CA PHE A 106 1.44 3.99 -9.33
C PHE A 106 2.29 2.87 -8.70
N LEU A 107 1.79 2.23 -7.64
CA LEU A 107 2.50 1.14 -6.97
C LEU A 107 2.69 -0.07 -7.88
N ILE A 108 1.70 -0.40 -8.70
CA ILE A 108 1.80 -1.48 -9.70
C ILE A 108 2.87 -1.15 -10.74
N ARG A 109 2.86 0.06 -11.31
CA ARG A 109 3.89 0.50 -12.26
C ARG A 109 5.30 0.49 -11.65
N LYS A 110 5.41 0.65 -10.33
CA LYS A 110 6.67 0.57 -9.58
C LYS A 110 7.07 -0.87 -9.20
N GLY A 111 6.37 -1.88 -9.75
CA GLY A 111 6.74 -3.28 -9.62
C GLY A 111 6.14 -3.97 -8.40
N SER A 112 5.04 -3.46 -7.85
CA SER A 112 4.33 -4.15 -6.77
C SER A 112 3.85 -5.52 -7.23
N ARG A 113 4.11 -6.55 -6.42
CA ARG A 113 3.64 -7.91 -6.67
C ARG A 113 2.13 -7.96 -6.48
N VAL A 114 1.43 -8.33 -7.54
CA VAL A 114 -0.01 -8.56 -7.55
C VAL A 114 -0.25 -10.04 -7.29
N ASN A 115 -1.07 -10.37 -6.27
CA ASN A 115 -1.43 -11.75 -5.93
C ASN A 115 -2.96 -11.92 -5.91
N LEU A 116 -3.43 -13.12 -6.25
CA LEU A 116 -4.86 -13.48 -6.23
C LEU A 116 -5.52 -13.31 -4.86
N SER A 117 -4.76 -13.44 -3.77
CA SER A 117 -5.26 -13.19 -2.42
C SER A 117 -5.64 -11.73 -2.18
N LEU A 118 -5.09 -10.78 -2.94
CA LEU A 118 -5.49 -9.37 -2.91
C LEU A 118 -6.86 -9.17 -3.57
N LEU A 119 -7.12 -9.91 -4.65
CA LEU A 119 -8.43 -9.92 -5.32
C LEU A 119 -9.49 -10.58 -4.46
N SER A 120 -9.21 -11.72 -3.83
CA SER A 120 -10.18 -12.34 -2.92
C SER A 120 -10.48 -11.42 -1.72
N SER A 121 -9.48 -10.69 -1.22
CA SER A 121 -9.67 -9.69 -0.17
C SER A 121 -10.50 -8.51 -0.65
N SER A 122 -10.34 -8.06 -1.90
CA SER A 122 -11.19 -7.00 -2.47
C SER A 122 -12.61 -7.51 -2.76
N MET A 123 -12.77 -8.77 -3.20
CA MET A 123 -14.06 -9.41 -3.50
C MET A 123 -14.88 -9.73 -2.25
N THR A 124 -14.26 -10.02 -1.11
CA THR A 124 -15.00 -10.21 0.16
C THR A 124 -15.65 -8.90 0.64
N VAL A 125 -15.21 -7.76 0.10
CA VAL A 125 -15.68 -6.39 0.41
C VAL A 125 -16.77 -5.93 -0.59
N SER A 126 -17.41 -6.85 -1.33
CA SER A 126 -18.30 -6.58 -2.47
C SER A 126 -19.60 -5.80 -2.19
N ARG A 127 -19.80 -5.20 -1.01
CA ARG A 127 -21.00 -4.39 -0.74
C ARG A 127 -20.79 -2.88 -0.82
N TYR A 128 -19.55 -2.36 -0.88
CA TYR A 128 -19.33 -0.90 -0.70
C TYR A 128 -18.23 -0.25 -1.55
N ILE A 129 -17.52 -0.97 -2.42
CA ILE A 129 -16.45 -0.41 -3.26
C ILE A 129 -16.90 -0.45 -4.73
N ASN A 130 -16.58 0.56 -5.53
CA ASN A 130 -16.49 0.50 -7.01
C ASN A 130 -15.36 -0.46 -7.42
N ASN A 131 -15.52 -1.72 -7.02
CA ASN A 131 -14.53 -2.79 -7.12
C ASN A 131 -14.18 -3.07 -8.58
N GLU A 132 -15.06 -2.73 -9.52
CA GLU A 132 -14.82 -2.93 -10.95
C GLU A 132 -13.54 -2.24 -11.42
N GLU A 133 -13.27 -0.99 -11.02
CA GLU A 133 -12.05 -0.29 -11.46
C GLU A 133 -10.80 -0.88 -10.83
N VAL A 134 -10.83 -1.22 -9.54
CA VAL A 134 -9.70 -1.85 -8.84
C VAL A 134 -9.44 -3.26 -9.37
N ILE A 135 -10.49 -4.06 -9.58
CA ILE A 135 -10.42 -5.40 -10.16
C ILE A 135 -9.92 -5.32 -11.61
N CYS A 136 -10.41 -4.39 -12.42
CA CYS A 136 -9.95 -4.17 -13.79
C CYS A 136 -8.47 -3.76 -13.83
N LEU A 137 -8.05 -2.88 -12.93
CA LEU A 137 -6.68 -2.39 -12.88
C LEU A 137 -5.73 -3.51 -12.44
N ILE A 138 -6.12 -4.29 -11.43
CA ILE A 138 -5.37 -5.45 -10.97
C ILE A 138 -5.32 -6.55 -12.05
N SER A 139 -6.45 -6.89 -12.68
CA SER A 139 -6.52 -7.96 -13.70
C SER A 139 -5.70 -7.62 -14.94
N ARG A 140 -5.72 -6.35 -15.40
CA ARG A 140 -4.89 -5.87 -16.51
C ARG A 140 -3.39 -5.88 -16.20
N SER A 141 -3.04 -5.86 -14.93
CA SER A 141 -1.64 -5.82 -14.48
C SER A 141 -1.01 -7.21 -14.36
N ILE A 142 -1.81 -8.27 -14.50
CA ILE A 142 -1.34 -9.65 -14.49
C ILE A 142 -0.95 -10.04 -15.93
N PRO A 143 0.30 -10.48 -16.16
CA PRO A 143 0.73 -10.89 -17.49
C PRO A 143 -0.10 -12.07 -18.05
N PRO A 144 -0.29 -12.17 -19.38
CA PRO A 144 -1.03 -13.28 -20.00
C PRO A 144 -0.52 -14.67 -19.63
N THR A 145 0.77 -14.80 -19.36
CA THR A 145 1.42 -16.05 -18.92
C THR A 145 0.94 -16.53 -17.55
N GLN A 146 0.33 -15.66 -16.75
CA GLN A 146 -0.26 -15.98 -15.45
C GLN A 146 -1.80 -16.04 -15.50
N HIS A 147 -2.43 -15.79 -16.66
CA HIS A 147 -3.88 -15.84 -16.81
C HIS A 147 -4.47 -17.25 -16.65
N GLN A 148 -3.73 -18.31 -17.00
CA GLN A 148 -4.18 -19.69 -16.76
C GLN A 148 -4.31 -20.04 -15.27
N ALA A 149 -3.51 -19.40 -14.40
CA ALA A 149 -3.67 -19.52 -12.94
C ALA A 149 -4.76 -18.58 -12.39
N PHE A 150 -5.25 -17.63 -13.21
CA PHE A 150 -6.19 -16.57 -12.85
C PHE A 150 -7.66 -16.95 -13.11
N PHE A 151 -7.94 -17.75 -14.15
CA PHE A 151 -9.30 -18.09 -14.61
C PHE A 151 -9.70 -19.58 -14.41
N ARG A 152 -9.08 -20.30 -13.46
CA ARG A 152 -9.48 -21.66 -13.10
C ARG A 152 -10.42 -21.70 -11.91
#